data_AF-A0A0Q4CBZ1-F1
#
_entry.id   AF-A0A0Q4CBZ1-F1
#
_cell.length_a   1.000
_cell.length_b   1.000
_cell.length_c   1.000
_cell.angle_alpha   90.00
_cell.angle_beta   90.00
_cell.angle_gamma   90.00
#
_symmetry.space_group_name_H-M   'P 1'
#
loop_
_entity.id
_entity.type
_entity.pdbx_description
1 polymer ?
#
loop_
_entity_poly.entity_id
_entity_poly.type
_entity_poly.pdbx_seq_one_letter_code
_entity_poly.pdbx_strand_id
1 'polypeptide(L)'
;MLPSSPLDDPEKAAHAWARFRRVMRWMMTITVGLVLGSVILLYRSNGMISIHFYIATALGVGFTMLLASALMGLIFLSSGTGHDESVIDQDKPER
;
A
#
# COMPACT_ATOMS: atom_id res chain seq x y z
N MET A 1 -22.27 2.22 25.85
CA MET A 1 -21.94 3.28 24.86
C MET A 1 -20.78 2.74 24.05
N LEU A 2 -20.88 2.70 22.70
CA LEU A 2 -19.78 2.20 21.87
C LEU A 2 -18.55 3.12 22.08
N PRO A 3 -17.34 2.57 22.33
CA PRO A 3 -16.14 3.39 22.39
C PRO A 3 -15.96 4.14 21.07
N SER A 4 -15.64 5.43 21.14
CA SER A 4 -15.44 6.27 19.96
C SER A 4 -14.27 5.74 19.12
N SER A 5 -14.46 5.64 17.81
CA SER A 5 -13.41 5.17 16.91
C SER A 5 -12.34 6.25 16.80
N PRO A 6 -11.04 5.93 16.90
CA PRO A 6 -9.99 6.94 16.73
C PRO A 6 -9.93 7.56 15.32
N LEU A 7 -10.69 7.02 14.36
CA LEU A 7 -10.91 7.60 13.02
C LEU A 7 -12.04 8.65 12.97
N ASP A 8 -12.85 8.76 14.03
CA ASP A 8 -13.84 9.84 14.17
C ASP A 8 -13.15 11.20 14.46
N ASP A 9 -11.87 11.16 14.84
CA ASP A 9 -11.00 12.32 14.98
C ASP A 9 -10.32 12.66 13.63
N PRO A 10 -10.73 13.75 12.96
CA PRO A 10 -10.23 14.11 11.63
C PRO A 10 -8.72 14.41 11.62
N GLU A 11 -8.15 14.86 12.74
CA GLU A 11 -6.71 15.16 12.81
C GLU A 11 -5.86 13.89 12.81
N LYS A 12 -6.28 12.86 13.56
CA LYS A 12 -5.61 11.56 13.62
C LYS A 12 -5.71 10.81 12.30
N ALA A 13 -6.89 10.82 11.67
CA ALA A 13 -7.10 10.22 10.36
C ALA A 13 -6.22 10.88 9.28
N ALA A 14 -6.14 12.21 9.28
CA ALA A 14 -5.30 12.96 8.35
C ALA A 14 -3.80 12.61 8.49
N HIS A 15 -3.31 12.50 9.73
CA HIS A 15 -1.92 12.13 9.99
C HIS A 15 -1.60 10.71 9.49
N ALA A 16 -2.48 9.75 9.78
CA ALA A 16 -2.31 8.36 9.36
C ALA A 16 -2.30 8.20 7.83
N TRP A 17 -3.20 8.92 7.13
CA TRP A 17 -3.21 8.98 5.66
C TRP A 17 -1.96 9.66 5.08
N ALA A 18 -1.46 10.72 5.72
CA ALA A 18 -0.23 11.37 5.26
C ALA A 18 0.96 10.41 5.26
N ARG A 19 1.06 9.55 6.29
CA ARG A 19 2.09 8.49 6.37
C ARG A 19 1.92 7.44 5.28
N PHE A 20 0.70 6.91 5.08
CA PHE A 20 0.45 5.94 4.02
C PHE A 20 0.82 6.50 2.63
N ARG A 21 0.42 7.74 2.31
CA ARG A 21 0.78 8.38 1.02
C ARG A 21 2.28 8.52 0.85
N ARG A 22 3.01 8.82 1.92
CA ARG A 22 4.48 8.89 1.88
C ARG A 22 5.10 7.55 1.52
N VAL A 23 4.63 6.45 2.11
CA VAL A 23 5.08 5.09 1.81
C VAL A 23 4.73 4.72 0.36
N MET A 24 3.48 4.95 -0.06
CA MET A 24 3.05 4.65 -1.43
C MET A 24 3.84 5.43 -2.48
N ARG A 25 4.23 6.66 -2.19
CA ARG A 25 5.08 7.45 -3.09
C ARG A 25 6.46 6.80 -3.27
N TRP A 26 7.07 6.31 -2.19
CA TRP A 26 8.34 5.57 -2.28
C TRP A 26 8.18 4.25 -3.03
N MET A 27 7.11 3.50 -2.76
CA MET A 27 6.80 2.25 -3.47
C MET A 27 6.57 2.48 -4.97
N MET A 28 5.95 3.60 -5.34
CA MET A 28 5.80 4.02 -6.73
C MET A 28 7.15 4.28 -7.39
N THR A 29 8.03 5.05 -6.75
CA THR A 29 9.37 5.34 -7.30
C THR A 29 10.18 4.06 -7.50
N ILE A 30 10.18 3.16 -6.52
CA ILE A 30 10.91 1.88 -6.61
C ILE A 30 10.32 0.99 -7.69
N THR A 31 8.99 0.83 -7.73
CA THR A 31 8.31 0.01 -8.73
C THR A 31 8.59 0.52 -10.15
N VAL A 32 8.45 1.82 -10.38
CA VAL A 32 8.76 2.42 -11.69
C VAL A 32 10.22 2.19 -12.07
N GLY A 33 11.15 2.39 -11.15
CA GLY A 33 12.58 2.14 -11.40
C GLY A 33 12.86 0.68 -11.79
N LEU A 34 12.29 -0.28 -11.06
CA LEU A 34 12.46 -1.71 -11.32
C LEU A 34 11.79 -2.14 -12.63
N VAL A 35 10.59 -1.65 -12.92
CA VAL A 35 9.87 -1.96 -14.16
C VAL A 35 10.62 -1.38 -15.36
N LEU A 36 11.07 -0.13 -15.31
CA LEU A 36 11.86 0.47 -16.38
C LEU A 36 13.17 -0.28 -16.58
N GLY A 37 13.90 -0.58 -15.51
CA GLY A 37 15.14 -1.36 -15.57
C GLY A 37 14.92 -2.74 -16.20
N SER A 38 13.85 -3.44 -15.80
CA SER A 38 13.48 -4.75 -16.33
C SER A 38 13.12 -4.68 -17.83
N VAL A 39 12.31 -3.69 -18.24
CA VAL A 39 11.94 -3.49 -19.65
C VAL A 39 13.17 -3.17 -20.51
N ILE A 40 14.08 -2.32 -20.03
CA ILE A 40 15.33 -2.00 -20.73
C ILE A 40 16.18 -3.25 -20.89
N LEU A 41 16.36 -4.04 -19.83
CA LEU A 41 17.11 -5.30 -19.90
C LEU A 41 16.47 -6.29 -20.87
N LEU A 42 15.14 -6.42 -20.83
CA LEU A 42 14.37 -7.31 -21.68
C LEU A 42 14.45 -6.92 -23.16
N TYR A 43 14.42 -5.62 -23.45
CA TYR A 43 14.60 -5.08 -24.79
C TYR A 43 16.02 -5.33 -25.31
N ARG A 44 17.04 -5.12 -24.47
CA ARG A 44 18.43 -5.37 -24.86
C ARG A 44 18.74 -6.84 -25.12
N SER A 45 18.08 -7.76 -24.41
CA SER A 45 18.33 -9.21 -24.56
C SER A 45 17.54 -9.86 -25.69
N ASN A 46 16.31 -9.41 -25.96
CA ASN A 46 15.42 -10.07 -26.93
C ASN A 46 15.12 -9.24 -28.18
N GLY A 47 15.61 -8.00 -28.27
CA GLY A 47 15.33 -7.10 -29.39
C GLY A 47 13.87 -6.65 -29.43
N MET A 48 13.38 -6.24 -30.60
CA MET A 48 12.00 -5.75 -30.75
C MET A 48 11.02 -6.90 -31.01
N ILE A 49 10.48 -7.51 -29.96
CA ILE A 49 9.42 -8.53 -30.09
C ILE A 49 8.09 -7.88 -30.51
N SER A 50 7.34 -7.33 -29.55
CA SER A 50 6.06 -6.67 -29.77
C SER A 50 5.87 -5.61 -28.70
N ILE A 51 5.42 -4.42 -29.09
CA ILE A 51 5.20 -3.32 -28.14
C ILE A 51 4.13 -3.68 -27.09
N HIS A 52 3.13 -4.47 -27.48
CA HIS A 52 2.07 -4.93 -26.58
C HIS A 52 2.63 -5.83 -25.47
N PHE A 53 3.65 -6.64 -25.77
CA PHE A 53 4.31 -7.47 -24.76
C PHE A 53 4.98 -6.60 -23.69
N TYR A 54 5.78 -5.61 -24.09
CA TYR A 54 6.44 -4.72 -23.12
C TYR A 54 5.44 -3.92 -22.28
N ILE A 55 4.38 -3.41 -22.90
CA ILE A 55 3.34 -2.66 -22.18
C ILE A 55 2.59 -3.58 -21.20
N ALA A 56 2.15 -4.76 -21.65
CA ALA A 56 1.43 -5.71 -20.82
C ALA A 56 2.28 -6.19 -19.64
N THR A 57 3.56 -6.51 -19.87
CA THR A 57 4.49 -6.90 -18.81
C THR A 57 4.73 -5.76 -17.82
N ALA A 58 4.99 -4.55 -18.31
CA ALA A 58 5.22 -3.39 -17.45
C ALA A 58 4.00 -3.06 -16.58
N LEU A 59 2.82 -3.04 -17.19
CA LEU A 59 1.57 -2.77 -16.47
C LEU A 59 1.22 -3.91 -15.51
N GLY A 60 1.32 -5.16 -15.93
CA GLY A 60 1.00 -6.32 -15.08
C GLY A 60 1.91 -6.39 -13.84
N VAL A 61 3.22 -6.32 -14.04
CA VAL A 61 4.20 -6.35 -12.93
C VAL A 61 4.10 -5.09 -12.08
N GLY A 62 4.04 -3.90 -12.69
CA GLY A 62 3.93 -2.65 -11.94
C GLY A 62 2.64 -2.57 -11.12
N PHE A 63 1.51 -2.96 -11.71
CA PHE A 63 0.23 -3.00 -11.01
C PHE A 63 0.23 -3.96 -9.83
N THR A 64 0.70 -5.19 -10.02
CA THR A 64 0.73 -6.20 -8.95
C THR A 64 1.65 -5.80 -7.80
N MET A 65 2.81 -5.22 -8.09
CA MET A 65 3.72 -4.69 -7.05
C MET A 65 3.09 -3.56 -6.24
N LEU A 66 2.44 -2.60 -6.92
CA LEU A 66 1.77 -1.49 -6.26
C LEU A 66 0.54 -1.94 -5.47
N LEU A 67 -0.22 -2.89 -6.00
CA LEU A 67 -1.37 -3.48 -5.33
C LEU A 67 -0.92 -4.19 -4.05
N ALA A 68 0.10 -5.05 -4.12
CA ALA A 68 0.66 -5.72 -2.95
C ALA A 68 1.16 -4.71 -1.90
N SER A 69 1.85 -3.66 -2.34
CA SER A 69 2.32 -2.57 -1.47
C SER A 69 1.19 -1.79 -0.81
N ALA A 70 0.13 -1.49 -1.58
CA ALA A 70 -1.04 -0.79 -1.07
C ALA A 70 -1.78 -1.62 -0.02
N LEU A 71 -2.01 -2.91 -0.28
CA LEU A 71 -2.64 -3.81 0.67
C LEU A 71 -1.83 -3.91 1.97
N MET A 72 -0.52 -4.10 1.87
CA MET A 72 0.37 -4.09 3.03
C MET A 72 0.32 -2.76 3.79
N GLY A 73 0.33 -1.63 3.07
CA GLY A 73 0.20 -0.30 3.67
C GLY A 73 -1.13 -0.08 4.39
N LEU A 74 -2.23 -0.61 3.84
CA LEU A 74 -3.56 -0.53 4.47
C LEU A 74 -3.63 -1.38 5.75
N ILE A 75 -2.96 -2.53 5.81
CA ILE A 75 -2.85 -3.34 7.03
C ILE A 75 -2.14 -2.55 8.14
N PHE A 76 -1.05 -1.85 7.83
CA PHE A 76 -0.36 -0.98 8.79
C PHE A 76 -1.20 0.24 9.20
N LEU A 77 -2.03 0.76 8.29
CA LEU A 77 -2.96 1.82 8.62
C LEU A 77 -4.02 1.32 9.61
N SER A 78 -4.60 0.15 9.37
CA SER A 78 -5.63 -0.48 10.21
C SER A 78 -5.14 -0.71 11.64
N SER A 79 -3.97 -1.33 11.80
CA SER A 79 -3.37 -1.59 13.12
C SER A 79 -2.93 -0.30 13.82
N GLY A 80 -2.36 0.66 13.07
CA GLY A 80 -1.83 1.91 13.63
C GLY A 80 -2.86 2.98 14.01
N THR A 81 -4.14 2.81 13.65
CA THR A 81 -5.22 3.76 13.99
C THR A 81 -5.97 3.38 15.26
N GLY A 82 -5.48 2.43 16.07
CA GLY A 82 -6.12 2.04 17.34
C GLY A 82 -7.46 1.31 17.19
N HIS A 83 -7.76 0.80 15.99
CA HIS A 83 -8.98 0.02 15.75
C HIS A 83 -8.96 -1.29 16.54
N ASP A 84 -7.80 -1.98 16.57
CA ASP A 84 -7.64 -3.24 17.30
C ASP A 84 -7.52 -3.04 18.82
N GLU A 85 -7.02 -1.89 19.29
CA GLU A 85 -6.96 -1.55 20.73
C GLU A 85 -8.35 -1.28 21.32
N SER A 86 -9.32 -0.84 20.49
CA SER A 86 -10.69 -0.56 20.93
C SER A 86 -11.52 -1.80 21.28
N VAL A 87 -10.99 -3.01 21.04
CA VAL A 87 -11.69 -4.29 21.28
C VAL A 87 -11.40 -4.86 22.69
N ILE A 88 -10.47 -4.31 23.46
CA ILE A 88 -9.97 -4.96 24.70
C ILE A 88 -10.80 -4.67 25.97
N ASP A 89 -11.79 -3.78 25.95
CA ASP A 89 -12.48 -3.34 27.21
C ASP A 89 -13.92 -3.87 27.40
N GLN A 90 -14.34 -4.94 26.71
CA GLN A 90 -15.69 -5.51 26.90
C GLN A 90 -15.80 -6.66 27.93
N ASP A 91 -14.67 -7.18 28.45
CA ASP A 91 -14.64 -8.36 29.33
C ASP A 91 -14.11 -8.09 30.77
N LYS A 92 -14.24 -6.85 31.29
CA LYS A 92 -13.99 -6.63 32.72
C LYS A 92 -15.25 -6.98 33.53
N PRO A 93 -15.26 -8.03 34.35
CA PRO A 93 -16.38 -8.32 35.22
C PRO A 93 -16.51 -7.21 36.26
N GLU A 94 -17.67 -6.57 36.29
CA GLU A 94 -18.06 -5.62 37.33
C GLU A 94 -17.95 -6.30 38.70
N ARG A 95 -17.11 -5.77 39.59
CA ARG A 95 -17.05 -6.14 41.01
C ARG A 95 -17.63 -5.01 41.85
#